data_AF-A0AAV2SMN1-F1
#
_entry.id   AF-A0AAV2SMN1-F1
#
_cell.length_a   1.000
_cell.length_b   1.000
_cell.length_c   1.000
_cell.angle_alpha   90.00
_cell.angle_beta   90.00
_cell.angle_gamma   90.00
#
_symmetry.space_group_name_H-M   'P 1'
#
loop_
_entity.id
_entity.type
_entity.pdbx_description
1 polymer ?
#
loop_
_entity_poly.entity_id
_entity_poly.type
_entity_poly.pdbx_seq_one_letter_code
_entity_poly.pdbx_strand_id
1 'polypeptide(L)'
;EWFPGNFIVGFNKAEINIIESIFPGCKAVLSNFHQEKAWGDWLKKECIGEENQDKLVSLLKRIASSDTIDNYNKAVKNLQHSDEWTRNSLFQQWFQTEWMPEVTRWVTVFREEALHINITTNNGIKRLSETFNYNYLDKHKNSSIT
;
A
#
# COMPACT_ATOMS: atom_id res chain seq x y z
N GLU A 1 -14.44 1.73 25.02
CA GLU A 1 -14.68 1.70 23.57
C GLU A 1 -13.36 1.46 22.85
N TRP A 2 -13.38 0.70 21.76
CA TRP A 2 -12.19 0.32 21.00
C TRP A 2 -12.04 1.26 19.80
N PHE A 3 -10.94 2.03 19.78
CA PHE A 3 -10.62 3.00 18.72
C PHE A 3 -9.28 2.65 18.07
N PRO A 4 -9.27 1.74 17.08
CA PRO A 4 -8.06 1.42 16.33
C PRO A 4 -7.65 2.61 15.46
N GLY A 5 -6.37 3.01 15.54
CA GLY A 5 -5.86 4.16 14.78
C GLY A 5 -5.82 3.94 13.27
N ASN A 6 -5.58 2.71 12.81
CA ASN A 6 -5.53 2.33 11.39
C ASN A 6 -5.91 0.86 11.20
N PHE A 7 -6.47 0.52 10.04
CA PHE A 7 -6.67 -0.87 9.60
C PHE A 7 -5.79 -1.17 8.38
N ILE A 8 -5.21 -2.36 8.35
CA ILE A 8 -4.53 -2.89 7.16
C ILE A 8 -5.56 -3.72 6.38
N VAL A 9 -5.88 -3.29 5.16
CA VAL A 9 -6.93 -3.91 4.34
C VAL A 9 -6.43 -4.29 2.96
N GLY A 10 -7.19 -5.14 2.26
CA GLY A 10 -7.03 -5.36 0.83
C GLY A 10 -7.52 -4.15 0.02
N PHE A 11 -7.23 -4.12 -1.28
CA PHE A 11 -7.75 -3.05 -2.13
C PHE A 11 -9.21 -3.29 -2.50
N ASN A 12 -10.11 -2.98 -1.56
CA ASN A 12 -11.55 -3.09 -1.70
C ASN A 12 -12.20 -1.77 -1.24
N LYS A 13 -12.68 -0.97 -2.21
CA LYS A 13 -13.29 0.34 -1.95
C LYS A 13 -14.51 0.24 -1.02
N ALA A 14 -15.31 -0.82 -1.11
CA ALA A 14 -16.46 -1.00 -0.24
C ALA A 14 -16.03 -1.27 1.21
N GLU A 15 -15.05 -2.14 1.42
CA GLU A 15 -14.48 -2.43 2.74
C GLU A 15 -13.83 -1.19 3.37
N ILE A 16 -13.02 -0.46 2.58
CA ILE A 16 -12.40 0.80 2.99
C ILE A 16 -13.47 1.79 3.46
N ASN A 17 -14.52 2.02 2.66
CA ASN A 17 -15.59 2.96 3.00
C ASN A 17 -16.37 2.54 4.25
N ILE A 18 -16.62 1.24 4.43
CA ILE A 18 -17.30 0.72 5.63
C ILE A 18 -16.45 0.97 6.87
N ILE A 19 -15.16 0.65 6.82
CA ILE A 19 -14.25 0.82 7.96
C ILE A 19 -14.14 2.29 8.37
N GLU A 20 -13.94 3.19 7.41
CA GLU A 20 -13.78 4.62 7.69
C GLU A 20 -15.09 5.29 8.13
N SER A 21 -16.24 4.73 7.76
CA SER A 21 -17.56 5.16 8.25
C SER A 21 -17.84 4.70 9.68
N ILE A 22 -17.49 3.46 10.02
CA ILE A 22 -17.72 2.88 11.36
C ILE A 22 -16.75 3.47 12.40
N PHE A 23 -15.52 3.78 11.98
CA PHE A 23 -14.48 4.32 12.87
C PHE A 23 -14.03 5.71 12.40
N PRO A 24 -14.77 6.78 12.75
CA PRO A 24 -14.39 8.14 12.41
C PRO A 24 -12.96 8.47 12.88
N GLY A 25 -12.13 8.98 11.96
CA GLY A 25 -10.72 9.29 12.22
C GLY A 25 -9.74 8.13 12.00
N CYS A 26 -10.25 6.90 11.77
CA CYS A 26 -9.43 5.79 11.33
C CYS A 26 -9.09 5.93 9.84
N LYS A 27 -7.89 5.53 9.45
CA LYS A 27 -7.51 5.39 8.03
C LYS A 27 -7.30 3.93 7.68
N ALA A 28 -7.90 3.51 6.57
CA ALA A 28 -7.61 2.23 5.94
C ALA A 28 -6.33 2.35 5.10
N VAL A 29 -5.29 1.62 5.51
CA VAL A 29 -4.01 1.53 4.82
C VAL A 29 -3.97 0.21 4.05
N LEU A 30 -3.46 0.24 2.83
CA LEU A 30 -3.44 -0.95 1.99
C LEU A 30 -2.27 -1.86 2.36
N SER A 31 -2.55 -3.17 2.43
CA SER A 31 -1.53 -4.21 2.63
C SER A 31 -0.67 -4.39 1.38
N ASN A 32 0.66 -4.36 1.53
CA ASN A 32 1.59 -4.57 0.41
C ASN A 32 1.35 -5.92 -0.28
N PHE A 33 1.08 -6.99 0.50
CA PHE A 33 0.79 -8.31 -0.05
C PHE A 33 -0.42 -8.30 -0.98
N HIS A 34 -1.51 -7.67 -0.54
CA HIS A 34 -2.74 -7.60 -1.33
C HIS A 34 -2.61 -6.65 -2.53
N GLN A 35 -1.82 -5.58 -2.41
CA GLN A 35 -1.50 -4.70 -3.54
C GLN A 35 -0.77 -5.46 -4.64
N GLU A 36 0.34 -6.13 -4.28
CA GLU A 36 1.15 -6.86 -5.23
C GLU A 36 0.34 -7.97 -5.91
N LYS A 37 -0.50 -8.68 -5.15
CA LYS A 37 -1.41 -9.67 -5.70
C LYS A 37 -2.41 -9.04 -6.68
N ALA A 38 -3.05 -7.92 -6.32
CA ALA A 38 -4.01 -7.24 -7.18
C ALA A 38 -3.37 -6.75 -8.49
N TRP A 39 -2.15 -6.20 -8.43
CA TRP A 39 -1.41 -5.82 -9.63
C TRP A 39 -1.09 -7.03 -10.50
N GLY A 40 -0.56 -8.10 -9.90
CA GLY A 40 -0.23 -9.34 -10.61
C GLY A 40 -1.46 -9.96 -11.28
N ASP A 41 -2.59 -10.05 -10.58
CA ASP A 41 -3.84 -10.61 -11.11
C ASP A 41 -4.37 -9.77 -12.28
N TRP A 42 -4.34 -8.44 -12.18
CA TRP A 42 -4.77 -7.56 -13.26
C TRP A 42 -3.85 -7.67 -14.49
N LEU A 43 -2.53 -7.65 -14.28
CA LEU A 43 -1.54 -7.76 -15.34
C LEU A 43 -1.60 -9.12 -16.06
N LYS A 44 -1.87 -10.21 -15.33
CA LYS A 44 -2.10 -11.54 -15.92
C LYS A 44 -3.30 -11.58 -16.84
N LYS A 45 -4.35 -10.83 -16.50
CA LYS A 45 -5.60 -10.81 -17.24
C LYS A 45 -5.53 -9.91 -18.48
N GLU A 46 -4.89 -8.75 -18.36
CA GLU A 46 -4.98 -7.67 -19.36
C GLU A 46 -3.68 -7.42 -20.14
N CYS A 47 -2.54 -8.00 -19.73
CA CYS A 47 -1.24 -7.79 -20.36
C CYS A 47 -0.75 -9.06 -21.08
N ILE A 48 -0.38 -8.95 -22.35
CA ILE A 48 0.06 -10.07 -23.20
C ILE A 48 1.54 -10.36 -22.93
N GLY A 49 1.84 -11.45 -22.20
CA GLY A 49 3.20 -12.02 -22.03
C GLY A 49 3.73 -11.97 -20.59
N GLU A 50 4.15 -13.12 -20.04
CA GLU A 50 4.66 -13.26 -18.66
C GLU A 50 5.93 -12.43 -18.40
N GLU A 51 6.80 -12.29 -19.41
CA GLU A 51 8.07 -11.56 -19.29
C GLU A 51 7.94 -10.08 -18.93
N ASN A 52 6.84 -9.44 -19.32
CA ASN A 52 6.60 -8.01 -19.04
C ASN A 52 5.88 -7.77 -17.72
N GLN A 53 5.22 -8.80 -17.17
CA GLN A 53 4.43 -8.69 -15.95
C GLN A 53 5.31 -8.48 -14.73
N ASP A 54 6.36 -9.29 -14.57
CA ASP A 54 7.29 -9.17 -13.44
C ASP A 54 7.99 -7.81 -13.44
N LYS A 55 8.35 -7.32 -14.64
CA LYS A 55 8.96 -6.00 -14.79
C LYS A 55 8.00 -4.88 -14.39
N LEU A 56 6.73 -4.92 -14.86
CA LEU A 56 5.71 -3.95 -14.44
C LEU A 56 5.44 -3.99 -12.94
N VAL A 57 5.29 -5.19 -12.37
CA VAL A 57 5.11 -5.37 -10.92
C VAL A 57 6.31 -4.78 -10.17
N SER A 58 7.54 -5.01 -10.63
CA SER A 58 8.74 -4.46 -9.98
C SER A 58 8.78 -2.92 -9.99
N LEU A 59 8.32 -2.30 -11.08
CA LEU A 59 8.21 -0.84 -11.18
C LEU A 59 7.16 -0.29 -10.20
N LEU A 60 6.01 -0.96 -10.10
CA LEU A 60 4.95 -0.61 -9.14
C LEU A 60 5.42 -0.76 -7.68
N LYS A 61 6.11 -1.86 -7.36
CA LYS A 61 6.72 -2.08 -6.04
C LYS A 61 7.69 -0.95 -5.67
N ARG A 62 8.48 -0.47 -6.62
CA ARG A 62 9.43 0.63 -6.39
C ARG A 62 8.75 1.96 -6.11
N ILE A 63 7.59 2.21 -6.72
CA ILE A 63 6.74 3.36 -6.36
C ILE A 63 6.22 3.17 -4.93
N ALA A 64 5.64 2.01 -4.62
CA ALA A 64 5.06 1.73 -3.32
C ALA A 64 6.07 1.83 -2.17
N SER A 65 7.31 1.39 -2.39
CA SER A 65 8.39 1.41 -1.39
C SER A 65 9.10 2.76 -1.27
N SER A 66 8.68 3.79 -2.01
CA SER A 66 9.32 5.10 -1.96
C SER A 66 9.07 5.77 -0.61
N ASP A 67 10.17 6.07 0.10
CA ASP A 67 10.23 6.63 1.44
C ASP A 67 10.38 8.16 1.46
N THR A 68 10.64 8.76 0.30
CA THR A 68 10.68 10.21 0.11
C THR A 68 9.88 10.63 -1.11
N ILE A 69 9.41 11.88 -1.11
CA ILE A 69 8.66 12.46 -2.23
C ILE A 69 9.51 12.46 -3.50
N ASP A 70 10.82 12.71 -3.37
CA ASP A 70 11.75 12.67 -4.51
C ASP A 70 11.91 11.25 -5.08
N ASN A 71 12.08 10.24 -4.23
CA ASN A 71 12.13 8.83 -4.66
C ASN A 71 10.83 8.41 -5.34
N TYR A 72 9.69 8.81 -4.78
CA TYR A 72 8.36 8.57 -5.36
C TYR A 72 8.26 9.18 -6.76
N ASN A 73 8.58 10.47 -6.90
CA ASN A 73 8.53 11.17 -8.19
C ASN A 73 9.47 10.53 -9.23
N LYS A 74 10.68 10.13 -8.81
CA LYS A 74 11.64 9.42 -9.66
C LYS A 74 11.11 8.05 -10.10
N ALA A 75 10.51 7.29 -9.19
CA ALA A 75 9.94 5.98 -9.48
C ALA A 75 8.76 6.07 -10.46
N VAL A 76 7.85 7.04 -10.26
CA VAL A 76 6.73 7.30 -11.17
C VAL A 76 7.23 7.72 -12.55
N LYS A 77 8.20 8.64 -12.63
CA LYS A 77 8.82 9.02 -13.90
C LYS A 77 9.50 7.84 -14.60
N ASN A 78 10.13 6.95 -13.83
CA ASN A 78 10.77 5.76 -14.42
C ASN A 78 9.74 4.82 -15.03
N LEU A 79 8.62 4.57 -14.34
CA LEU A 79 7.50 3.81 -14.89
C LEU A 79 6.97 4.46 -16.17
N GLN A 80 6.71 5.77 -16.15
CA GLN A 80 6.13 6.50 -17.29
C GLN A 80 7.03 6.55 -18.53
N HIS A 81 8.34 6.43 -18.37
CA HIS A 81 9.29 6.34 -19.48
C HIS A 81 9.56 4.90 -19.94
N SER A 82 8.98 3.89 -19.29
CA SER A 82 9.23 2.49 -19.63
C SER A 82 8.47 2.07 -20.89
N ASP A 83 9.01 1.09 -21.61
CA ASP A 83 8.35 0.50 -22.79
C ASP A 83 6.98 -0.09 -22.41
N GLU A 84 6.90 -0.68 -21.22
CA GLU A 84 5.68 -1.32 -20.73
C GLU A 84 4.56 -0.30 -20.48
N TRP A 85 4.90 0.91 -20.03
CA TRP A 85 3.95 2.01 -19.91
C TRP A 85 3.54 2.55 -21.28
N THR A 86 4.51 2.92 -22.11
CA THR A 86 4.26 3.63 -23.37
C THR A 86 3.48 2.79 -24.39
N ARG A 87 3.62 1.46 -24.36
CA ARG A 87 2.96 0.54 -25.28
C ARG A 87 1.58 0.05 -24.82
N ASN A 88 1.19 0.28 -23.55
CA ASN A 88 -0.03 -0.28 -22.99
C ASN A 88 -0.98 0.80 -22.44
N SER A 89 -1.86 1.32 -23.29
CA SER A 89 -2.84 2.34 -22.91
C SER A 89 -3.85 1.87 -21.86
N LEU A 90 -4.20 0.58 -21.84
CA LEU A 90 -5.09 0.01 -20.81
C LEU A 90 -4.43 0.06 -19.42
N PHE A 91 -3.14 -0.28 -19.35
CA PHE A 91 -2.37 -0.17 -18.12
C PHE A 91 -2.27 1.28 -17.64
N GLN A 92 -2.01 2.22 -18.56
CA GLN A 92 -1.99 3.65 -18.22
C GLN A 92 -3.33 4.09 -17.62
N GLN A 93 -4.44 3.76 -18.28
CA GLN A 93 -5.77 4.11 -17.83
C GLN A 93 -6.06 3.50 -16.46
N TRP A 94 -5.88 2.18 -16.31
CA TRP A 94 -6.11 1.49 -15.04
C TRP A 94 -5.27 2.06 -13.89
N PHE A 95 -3.99 2.32 -14.12
CA PHE A 95 -3.13 2.89 -13.10
C PHE A 95 -3.59 4.30 -12.69
N GLN A 96 -3.94 5.15 -13.66
CA GLN A 96 -4.39 6.52 -13.40
C GLN A 96 -5.77 6.61 -12.76
N THR A 97 -6.71 5.71 -13.09
CA THR A 97 -8.09 5.77 -12.57
C THR A 97 -8.28 4.98 -11.29
N GLU A 98 -7.56 3.87 -11.09
CA GLU A 98 -7.74 3.02 -9.91
C GLU A 98 -6.72 3.29 -8.82
N TRP A 99 -5.43 3.37 -9.14
CA TRP A 99 -4.37 3.38 -8.13
C TRP A 99 -3.90 4.78 -7.74
N MET A 100 -3.75 5.67 -8.71
CA MET A 100 -3.25 7.03 -8.45
C MET A 100 -4.13 7.86 -7.51
N PRO A 101 -5.48 7.78 -7.54
CA PRO A 101 -6.31 8.50 -6.59
C PRO A 101 -6.11 8.07 -5.13
N GLU A 102 -5.64 6.84 -4.92
CA GLU A 102 -5.47 6.22 -3.60
C GLU A 102 -4.00 6.20 -3.14
N VAL A 103 -3.12 7.00 -3.78
CA VAL A 103 -1.67 6.99 -3.55
C VAL A 103 -1.27 7.13 -2.08
N THR A 104 -2.04 7.88 -1.31
CA THR A 104 -1.82 8.09 0.13
C THR A 104 -1.98 6.83 0.97
N ARG A 105 -2.70 5.83 0.45
CA ARG A 105 -2.97 4.56 1.15
C ARG A 105 -1.96 3.48 0.85
N TRP A 106 -1.28 3.52 -0.30
CA TRP A 106 -0.41 2.43 -0.74
C TRP A 106 1.07 2.78 -0.92
N VAL A 107 1.45 4.05 -0.95
CA VAL A 107 2.87 4.45 -1.03
C VAL A 107 3.41 4.84 0.35
N THR A 108 4.59 4.31 0.71
CA THR A 108 5.21 4.47 2.03
C THR A 108 5.33 5.93 2.48
N VAL A 109 5.89 6.83 1.66
CA VAL A 109 6.10 8.24 2.05
C VAL A 109 4.80 8.94 2.47
N PHE A 110 3.68 8.63 1.82
CA PHE A 110 2.40 9.24 2.14
C PHE A 110 1.65 8.54 3.28
N ARG A 111 1.93 7.26 3.51
CA ARG A 111 1.42 6.55 4.70
C ARG A 111 1.95 7.21 5.95
N GLU A 112 3.25 7.54 6.00
CA GLU A 112 3.84 8.16 7.19
C GLU A 112 3.24 9.53 7.50
N GLU A 113 3.02 10.39 6.51
CA GLU A 113 2.30 11.66 6.73
C GLU A 113 0.85 11.44 7.17
N ALA A 114 0.14 10.51 6.52
CA ALA A 114 -1.23 10.17 6.89
C ALA A 114 -1.34 9.62 8.33
N LEU A 115 -0.32 8.87 8.77
CA LEU A 115 -0.16 8.35 10.13
C LEU A 115 0.29 9.46 11.10
N HIS A 116 1.20 10.35 10.71
CA HIS A 116 1.73 11.43 11.55
C HIS A 116 0.67 12.49 11.86
N ILE A 117 -0.14 12.87 10.86
CA ILE A 117 -1.29 13.78 11.05
C ILE A 117 -2.28 13.19 12.08
N ASN A 118 -2.51 11.87 12.06
CA ASN A 118 -3.37 11.17 13.01
C ASN A 118 -2.72 10.96 14.40
N ILE A 119 -1.38 10.85 14.47
CA ILE A 119 -0.64 10.72 15.74
C ILE A 119 -0.60 12.03 16.50
N THR A 120 -0.45 13.16 15.80
CA THR A 120 -0.37 14.49 16.45
C THR A 120 -1.69 14.89 17.11
N THR A 121 -2.81 14.36 16.61
CA THR A 121 -4.14 14.48 17.20
C THR A 121 -4.41 13.49 18.34
N ASN A 122 -3.59 12.43 18.53
CA ASN A 122 -3.93 11.31 19.40
C ASN A 122 -2.75 10.80 20.26
N ASN A 123 -2.13 11.71 21.03
CA ASN A 123 -0.97 11.53 21.92
C ASN A 123 -0.98 10.34 22.93
N GLY A 124 -1.99 9.46 22.94
CA GLY A 124 -2.08 8.32 23.85
C GLY A 124 -1.56 6.97 23.31
N ILE A 125 -1.48 6.77 21.99
CA ILE A 125 -1.38 5.40 21.40
C ILE A 125 0.06 4.90 21.22
N LYS A 126 1.06 5.79 21.17
CA LYS A 126 2.47 5.43 20.89
C LYS A 126 3.05 4.38 21.84
N ARG A 127 2.60 4.34 23.11
CA ARG A 127 3.06 3.33 24.10
C ARG A 127 2.53 1.92 23.82
N LEU A 128 1.43 1.75 23.07
CA LEU A 128 0.84 0.44 22.79
C LEU A 128 1.42 -0.23 21.53
N SER A 129 1.77 0.53 20.48
CA SER A 129 2.38 -0.05 19.27
C SER A 129 3.80 -0.54 19.50
N GLU A 130 4.59 0.17 20.32
CA GLU A 130 5.93 -0.28 20.74
C GLU A 130 5.84 -1.55 21.59
N THR A 131 4.87 -1.63 22.51
CA THR A 131 4.67 -2.82 23.35
C THR A 131 4.23 -4.04 22.53
N PHE A 132 3.43 -3.85 21.48
CA PHE A 132 2.94 -4.95 20.63
C PHE A 132 4.05 -5.51 19.72
N ASN A 133 4.86 -4.66 19.10
CA ASN A 133 5.95 -5.11 18.22
C ASN A 133 7.12 -5.75 18.98
N TYR A 134 7.48 -5.25 20.17
CA TYR A 134 8.61 -5.80 20.92
C TYR A 134 8.27 -7.06 21.74
N ASN A 135 7.04 -7.21 22.26
CA ASN A 135 6.71 -8.37 23.11
C ASN A 135 6.05 -9.54 22.40
N TYR A 136 5.31 -9.30 21.31
CA TYR A 136 4.52 -10.34 20.66
C TYR A 136 5.31 -11.08 19.58
N LEU A 137 6.06 -10.36 18.74
CA LEU A 137 6.82 -10.96 17.64
C LEU A 137 8.08 -11.69 18.12
N ASP A 138 8.68 -11.27 19.24
CA ASP A 138 9.88 -11.92 19.78
C ASP A 138 9.55 -13.25 20.48
N LYS A 139 8.33 -13.39 21.04
CA LYS A 139 7.86 -14.64 21.67
C LYS A 139 7.48 -15.73 20.66
N HIS A 140 7.22 -15.37 19.40
CA HIS A 140 6.78 -16.31 18.37
C HIS A 140 7.87 -16.68 17.34
N LYS A 141 9.11 -16.18 17.49
CA LYS A 141 10.24 -16.55 16.62
C LYS A 141 10.73 -17.99 16.79
N ASN A 142 10.40 -18.66 17.90
CA ASN A 142 10.89 -20.01 18.23
C ASN A 142 9.80 -21.10 18.20
N SER A 143 8.61 -20.82 17.65
CA SER A 143 7.59 -21.86 17.45
C SER A 143 7.84 -22.57 16.12
N SER A 144 8.81 -23.47 16.07
CA SER A 144 8.93 -24.43 14.97
C SER A 144 7.68 -25.31 14.94
N ILE A 145 6.99 -25.34 13.80
CA ILE A 145 5.88 -26.26 13.56
C ILE A 145 6.51 -27.65 13.33
N THR A 146 6.37 -28.54 14.30
CA THR A 146 6.53 -30.00 14.13
C THR A 146 5.50 -30.56 13.15
#